data_AF-A0AAD4BUR1-F1
#
_entry.id   AF-A0AAD4BUR1-F1
#
_cell.length_a   1.000
_cell.length_b   1.000
_cell.length_c   1.000
_cell.angle_alpha   90.00
_cell.angle_beta   90.00
_cell.angle_gamma   90.00
#
_symmetry.space_group_name_H-M   'P 1'
#
loop_
_entity.id
_entity.type
_entity.pdbx_description
1 polymer ?
#
loop_
_entity_poly.entity_id
_entity_poly.type
_entity_poly.pdbx_seq_one_letter_code
_entity_poly.pdbx_strand_id
1 'polypeptide(L)'
;IFLRDGLDNEGHVNNLAHPALSGLIIDFFYTSPTSVGKLFPKVFTGEVPRVTVAMAATALKVVLDEVALGQGEVNFRVSTYSPVYAEILRLMSKCNTNKIHCAKMKALRKRWAELGR
;
A
#
# COMPACT_ATOMS: atom_id res chain seq x y z
N ILE A 1 6.53 -9.67 -4.73
CA ILE A 1 7.89 -9.19 -5.11
C ILE A 1 7.88 -7.71 -5.54
N PHE A 2 6.80 -7.20 -6.17
CA PHE A 2 6.70 -5.79 -6.61
C PHE A 2 6.55 -4.70 -5.53
N LEU A 3 6.22 -5.05 -4.28
CA LEU A 3 6.03 -4.09 -3.19
C LEU A 3 7.26 -3.96 -2.27
N ARG A 4 8.37 -4.63 -2.60
CA ARG A 4 9.59 -4.61 -1.79
C ARG A 4 10.51 -3.49 -2.26
N ASP A 5 11.31 -2.96 -1.34
CA ASP A 5 12.33 -1.96 -1.64
C ASP A 5 13.70 -2.36 -1.07
N GLY A 6 14.28 -3.41 -1.66
CA GLY A 6 15.56 -3.95 -1.21
C GLY A 6 15.57 -4.50 0.23
N LEU A 7 16.76 -4.45 0.83
CA LEU A 7 17.05 -4.85 2.21
C LEU A 7 17.49 -3.62 3.01
N ASP A 8 17.32 -3.66 4.33
CA ASP A 8 17.99 -2.70 5.22
C ASP A 8 19.44 -3.11 5.53
N ASN A 9 20.14 -2.27 6.31
CA ASN A 9 21.53 -2.48 6.70
C ASN A 9 21.76 -3.77 7.52
N GLU A 10 20.70 -4.35 8.08
CA GLU A 10 20.74 -5.60 8.85
C GLU A 10 20.31 -6.81 8.00
N GLY A 11 20.08 -6.61 6.70
CA GLY A 11 19.67 -7.67 5.77
C GLY A 11 18.18 -8.00 5.80
N HIS A 12 17.34 -7.23 6.50
CA HIS A 12 15.90 -7.47 6.54
C HIS A 12 15.19 -6.84 5.33
N VAL A 13 14.30 -7.62 4.72
CA VAL A 13 13.49 -7.15 3.59
C VAL A 13 12.61 -5.97 3.97
N ASN A 14 12.61 -4.92 3.13
CA ASN A 14 11.70 -3.79 3.22
C ASN A 14 10.37 -4.12 2.52
N ASN A 15 9.50 -4.85 3.21
CA ASN A 15 8.17 -5.17 2.69
C ASN A 15 7.26 -3.93 2.66
N LEU A 16 6.48 -3.76 1.59
CA LEU A 16 5.53 -2.65 1.39
C LEU A 16 6.18 -1.26 1.31
N ALA A 17 7.48 -1.21 1.05
CA ALA A 17 8.25 0.03 1.05
C ALA A 17 8.44 0.63 -0.35
N HIS A 18 7.98 -0.04 -1.41
CA HIS A 18 8.18 0.43 -2.78
C HIS A 18 7.64 1.87 -2.96
N PRO A 19 8.43 2.83 -3.48
CA PRO A 19 8.03 4.23 -3.57
C PRO A 19 6.71 4.49 -4.28
N ALA A 20 6.40 3.73 -5.34
CA ALA A 20 5.12 3.83 -6.04
C ALA A 20 3.90 3.58 -5.14
N LEU A 21 4.02 2.72 -4.13
CA LEU A 21 2.94 2.50 -3.15
C LEU A 21 2.75 3.72 -2.26
N SER A 22 3.86 4.32 -1.80
CA SER A 22 3.81 5.56 -1.02
C SER A 22 3.17 6.69 -1.81
N GLY A 23 3.59 6.89 -3.06
CA GLY A 23 3.05 7.93 -3.94
C GLY A 23 1.54 7.78 -4.12
N LEU A 24 1.10 6.58 -4.53
CA LEU A 24 -0.33 6.33 -4.74
C LEU A 24 -1.17 6.52 -3.47
N ILE A 25 -0.65 6.13 -2.30
CA ILE A 25 -1.35 6.32 -1.03
C ILE A 25 -1.55 7.82 -0.75
N ILE A 26 -0.51 8.63 -0.93
CA ILE A 26 -0.57 10.07 -0.68
C ILE A 26 -1.51 10.73 -1.70
N ASP A 27 -1.28 10.48 -2.98
CA ASP A 27 -2.03 11.09 -4.08
C ASP A 27 -3.53 10.81 -3.99
N PHE A 28 -3.90 9.56 -3.69
CA PHE A 28 -5.30 9.17 -3.66
C PHE A 28 -6.01 9.50 -2.34
N PHE A 29 -5.36 9.27 -1.19
CA PHE A 29 -6.03 9.40 0.11
C PHE A 29 -5.84 10.75 0.80
N TYR A 30 -4.93 11.61 0.33
CA TYR A 30 -4.57 12.82 1.07
C TYR A 30 -4.52 14.12 0.26
N THR A 31 -4.23 14.07 -1.04
CA THR A 31 -3.93 15.28 -1.82
C THR A 31 -5.15 16.19 -2.06
N SER A 32 -6.33 15.63 -2.37
CA SER A 32 -7.54 16.43 -2.61
C SER A 32 -8.22 16.87 -1.31
N PRO A 33 -8.83 18.07 -1.22
CA PRO A 33 -9.72 18.46 -0.12
C PRO A 33 -10.88 17.47 0.11
N THR A 34 -11.28 16.75 -0.94
CA THR A 34 -12.32 15.71 -0.91
C THR A 34 -11.76 14.29 -0.79
N SER A 35 -10.46 14.12 -0.60
CA SER A 35 -9.85 12.81 -0.42
C SER A 35 -10.33 12.16 0.89
N VAL A 36 -10.39 10.82 0.90
CA VAL A 36 -10.94 10.06 2.04
C VAL A 36 -10.21 10.37 3.34
N GLY A 37 -8.89 10.60 3.31
CA GLY A 37 -8.11 10.95 4.49
C GLY A 37 -8.46 12.32 5.06
N LYS A 38 -8.85 13.29 4.22
CA LYS A 38 -9.33 14.62 4.66
C LYS A 38 -10.78 14.56 5.15
N LEU A 39 -11.62 13.71 4.56
CA LEU A 39 -13.00 13.50 5.01
C LEU A 39 -13.10 12.71 6.34
N PHE A 40 -12.14 11.82 6.60
CA PHE A 40 -12.12 10.97 7.80
C PHE A 40 -10.82 11.13 8.60
N PRO A 41 -10.50 12.33 9.11
CA PRO A 41 -9.20 12.61 9.73
C PRO A 41 -8.94 11.71 10.95
N LYS A 42 -9.96 11.43 11.77
CA LYS A 42 -9.83 10.53 12.94
C LYS A 42 -9.31 9.13 12.58
N VAL A 43 -9.56 8.66 11.35
CA VAL A 43 -9.13 7.34 10.87
C VAL A 43 -7.73 7.40 10.23
N PHE A 44 -7.36 8.52 9.61
CA PHE A 44 -6.16 8.65 8.79
C PHE A 44 -5.02 9.48 9.40
N THR A 45 -5.24 10.20 10.51
CA THR A 45 -4.22 11.08 11.11
C THR A 45 -3.09 10.32 11.80
N GLY A 46 -3.38 9.22 12.49
CA GLY A 46 -2.37 8.49 13.27
C GLY A 46 -1.50 7.56 12.41
N GLU A 47 -2.09 6.92 11.42
CA GLU A 47 -1.46 5.97 10.52
C GLU A 47 -2.42 5.66 9.37
N VAL A 48 -1.90 5.43 8.16
CA VAL A 48 -2.73 5.00 7.02
C VAL A 48 -3.36 3.64 7.31
N PRO A 49 -4.69 3.45 7.22
CA PRO A 49 -5.36 2.16 7.48
C PRO A 49 -4.80 0.99 6.67
N ARG A 50 -4.78 -0.22 7.24
CA ARG A 50 -4.22 -1.39 6.53
C ARG A 50 -5.01 -1.74 5.27
N VAL A 51 -6.33 -1.61 5.35
CA VAL A 51 -7.24 -1.87 4.24
C VAL A 51 -6.99 -0.92 3.07
N THR A 52 -6.63 0.33 3.30
CA THR A 52 -6.34 1.30 2.24
C THR A 52 -4.97 1.06 1.61
N VAL A 53 -3.98 0.62 2.40
CA VAL A 53 -2.69 0.14 1.87
C VAL A 53 -2.90 -1.05 0.93
N ALA A 54 -3.72 -2.02 1.32
CA ALA A 54 -4.03 -3.19 0.49
C ALA A 54 -4.77 -2.79 -0.80
N MET A 55 -5.69 -1.81 -0.74
CA MET A 55 -6.35 -1.27 -1.92
C MET A 55 -5.35 -0.61 -2.88
N ALA A 56 -4.48 0.29 -2.40
CA ALA A 56 -3.47 0.95 -3.23
C ALA A 56 -2.50 -0.06 -3.85
N ALA A 57 -2.04 -1.04 -3.09
CA ALA A 57 -1.19 -2.11 -3.59
C ALA A 57 -1.88 -2.96 -4.67
N THR A 58 -3.19 -3.18 -4.54
CA THR A 58 -3.99 -3.90 -5.55
C THR A 58 -4.12 -3.06 -6.82
N ALA A 59 -4.41 -1.77 -6.71
CA ALA A 59 -4.47 -0.86 -7.86
C ALA A 59 -3.13 -0.80 -8.62
N LEU A 60 -1.99 -0.78 -7.89
CA LEU A 60 -0.67 -0.89 -8.53
C LEU A 60 -0.51 -2.20 -9.30
N LYS A 61 -1.02 -3.32 -8.78
CA LYS A 61 -0.94 -4.60 -9.49
C LYS A 61 -1.77 -4.58 -10.78
N VAL A 62 -2.94 -3.95 -10.77
CA VAL A 62 -3.76 -3.75 -11.99
C VAL A 62 -2.96 -3.03 -13.06
N VAL A 63 -2.37 -1.88 -12.73
CA VAL A 63 -1.57 -1.09 -13.68
C VAL A 63 -0.35 -1.87 -14.20
N LEU A 64 0.31 -2.64 -13.32
CA LEU A 64 1.42 -3.49 -13.75
C LEU A 64 0.97 -4.60 -14.72
N ASP A 65 -0.24 -5.13 -14.55
CA ASP A 65 -0.81 -6.11 -15.48
C ASP A 65 -1.18 -5.46 -16.82
N GLU A 66 -1.70 -4.23 -16.81
CA GLU A 66 -1.96 -3.44 -18.03
C GLU A 66 -0.70 -3.29 -18.87
N VAL A 67 0.36 -2.80 -18.23
CA VAL A 67 1.66 -2.60 -18.89
C VAL A 67 2.23 -3.93 -19.40
N ALA A 68 2.16 -5.00 -18.61
CA ALA A 68 2.73 -6.29 -18.97
C ALA A 68 2.00 -6.95 -20.15
N LEU A 69 0.70 -6.74 -20.29
CA LEU A 69 -0.10 -7.30 -21.38
C LEU A 69 -0.03 -6.48 -22.68
N GLY A 70 0.55 -5.28 -22.63
CA GLY A 70 0.58 -4.35 -23.77
C GLY A 70 -0.83 -3.92 -24.23
N GLN A 71 -1.84 -4.13 -23.38
CA GLN A 71 -3.21 -3.72 -23.62
C GLN A 71 -3.42 -2.36 -22.96
N GLY A 72 -4.03 -1.41 -23.69
CA GLY A 72 -4.27 -0.05 -23.19
C GLY A 72 -5.26 0.04 -22.03
N GLU A 73 -5.87 -1.08 -21.62
CA GLU A 73 -6.82 -1.16 -20.51
C GLU A 73 -6.91 -2.61 -20.00
N VAL A 74 -6.86 -2.82 -18.68
CA VAL A 74 -7.25 -4.08 -18.06
C VAL A 74 -8.68 -3.94 -17.59
N ASN A 75 -9.50 -4.94 -17.88
CA ASN A 75 -10.83 -5.06 -17.30
C ASN A 75 -10.72 -5.25 -15.78
N PHE A 76 -10.69 -4.16 -15.02
CA PHE A 76 -10.67 -4.19 -13.56
C PHE A 76 -11.96 -4.83 -13.05
N ARG A 77 -11.85 -6.06 -12.54
CA ARG A 77 -12.96 -6.82 -11.97
C ARG A 77 -12.62 -7.24 -10.55
N VAL A 78 -13.61 -7.07 -9.66
CA VAL A 78 -13.51 -7.50 -8.26
C VAL A 78 -13.11 -8.98 -8.18
N SER A 79 -13.71 -9.85 -8.99
CA SER A 79 -13.38 -11.29 -9.02
C SER A 79 -11.92 -11.58 -9.34
N THR A 80 -11.28 -10.75 -10.19
CA THR A 80 -9.90 -10.92 -10.63
C THR A 80 -8.91 -10.44 -9.56
N TYR A 81 -9.19 -9.30 -8.91
CA TYR A 81 -8.23 -8.65 -8.02
C TYR A 81 -8.52 -8.81 -6.52
N SER A 82 -9.67 -9.37 -6.13
CA SER A 82 -9.94 -9.73 -4.73
C SER A 82 -8.90 -10.70 -4.14
N PRO A 83 -8.41 -11.72 -4.88
CA PRO A 83 -7.32 -12.56 -4.38
C PRO A 83 -6.03 -11.77 -4.11
N VAL A 84 -5.69 -10.80 -4.96
CA VAL A 84 -4.53 -9.92 -4.76
C VAL A 84 -4.71 -9.10 -3.48
N TYR A 85 -5.87 -8.47 -3.31
CA TYR A 85 -6.19 -7.70 -2.11
C TYR A 85 -6.07 -8.54 -0.83
N ALA A 86 -6.66 -9.74 -0.83
CA ALA A 86 -6.59 -10.66 0.30
C ALA A 86 -5.14 -11.09 0.59
N GLU A 87 -4.34 -11.34 -0.44
CA GLU A 87 -2.93 -11.70 -0.29
C GLU A 87 -2.10 -10.56 0.31
N ILE A 88 -2.39 -9.30 -0.05
CA ILE A 88 -1.73 -8.14 0.58
C ILE A 88 -2.10 -8.05 2.07
N LEU A 89 -3.38 -8.22 2.43
CA LEU A 89 -3.78 -8.26 3.84
C LEU A 89 -3.11 -9.42 4.60
N ARG A 90 -2.96 -10.59 3.96
CA ARG A 90 -2.26 -11.73 4.52
C ARG A 90 -0.77 -11.45 4.73
N LEU A 91 -0.12 -10.78 3.77
CA LEU A 91 1.26 -10.31 3.89
C LEU A 91 1.41 -9.35 5.08
N MET A 92 0.52 -8.36 5.21
CA MET A 92 0.51 -7.44 6.35
C MET A 92 0.29 -8.16 7.69
N SER A 93 -0.55 -9.19 7.69
CA SER A 93 -0.77 -10.04 8.86
C SER A 93 0.50 -10.82 9.23
N LYS A 94 1.20 -11.39 8.24
CA LYS A 94 2.48 -12.05 8.41
C LYS A 94 3.56 -11.10 8.94
N CYS A 95 3.59 -9.84 8.51
CA CYS A 95 4.51 -8.85 9.09
C CYS A 95 4.32 -8.68 10.61
N ASN A 96 3.10 -8.87 11.15
CA ASN A 96 2.87 -8.75 12.59
C ASN A 96 3.44 -9.92 13.40
N THR A 97 3.74 -11.07 12.78
CA THR A 97 4.30 -12.22 13.49
C THR A 97 5.80 -12.06 13.75
N ASN A 98 6.44 -11.02 13.21
CA ASN A 98 7.83 -10.69 13.44
C ASN A 98 7.95 -9.22 13.92
N LYS A 99 8.62 -9.00 15.07
CA LYS A 99 8.71 -7.67 15.69
C LYS A 99 9.32 -6.61 14.78
N ILE A 100 10.35 -6.97 14.00
CA ILE A 100 11.07 -6.06 13.10
C ILE A 100 10.15 -5.65 11.95
N HIS A 101 9.54 -6.61 11.25
CA HIS A 101 8.63 -6.32 10.15
C HIS A 101 7.36 -5.60 10.60
N CYS A 102 6.85 -5.90 11.79
CA CYS A 102 5.73 -5.19 12.39
C CYS A 102 6.07 -3.71 12.62
N ALA A 103 7.25 -3.43 13.20
CA ALA A 103 7.72 -2.07 13.45
C ALA A 103 7.93 -1.30 12.14
N LYS A 104 8.58 -1.90 11.14
CA LYS A 104 8.81 -1.29 9.82
C LYS A 104 7.49 -0.93 9.12
N MET A 105 6.52 -1.84 9.09
CA MET A 105 5.21 -1.57 8.51
C MET A 105 4.46 -0.45 9.25
N LYS A 106 4.52 -0.42 10.58
CA LYS A 106 3.90 0.65 11.37
C LYS A 106 4.56 2.00 11.09
N ALA A 107 5.89 2.04 11.01
CA ALA A 107 6.64 3.24 10.68
C ALA A 107 6.28 3.79 9.29
N LEU A 108 6.20 2.94 8.26
CA LEU A 108 5.76 3.34 6.92
C LEU A 108 4.37 3.99 6.93
N ARG A 109 3.39 3.35 7.57
CA ARG A 109 2.02 3.88 7.60
C ARG A 109 1.89 5.18 8.37
N LYS A 110 2.69 5.38 9.42
CA LYS A 110 2.78 6.67 10.12
C LYS A 110 3.39 7.74 9.24
N ARG A 111 4.51 7.42 8.58
CA ARG A 111 5.19 8.33 7.66
C ARG A 111 4.27 8.77 6.52
N TRP A 112 3.49 7.87 5.93
CA TRP A 112 2.55 8.24 4.88
C TRP A 112 1.42 9.16 5.39
N ALA A 113 0.90 8.91 6.59
CA ALA A 113 -0.08 9.78 7.21
C ALA A 113 0.50 11.15 7.59
N GLU A 114 1.78 11.22 7.96
CA GLU A 114 2.51 12.46 8.19
C GLU A 114 2.71 13.26 6.90
N LEU A 115 3.15 12.61 5.83
CA LEU A 115 3.39 13.25 4.52
C LEU A 115 2.11 13.72 3.83
N GLY A 116 0.98 13.04 4.05
CA GLY A 116 -0.31 13.40 3.46
C GLY A 116 -1.09 14.49 4.22
N ARG A 117 -0.59 14.97 5.36
CA ARG A 117 -1.24 16.07 6.07
C ARG A 117 -0.96 17.39 5.38
#